data_AF-A0A8T6TGB9-F1
#
_entry.id   AF-A0A8T6TGB9-F1
#
_cell.length_a   1.000
_cell.length_b   1.000
_cell.length_c   1.000
_cell.angle_alpha   90.00
_cell.angle_beta   90.00
_cell.angle_gamma   90.00
#
_symmetry.space_group_name_H-M   'P 1'
#
loop_
_entity.id
_entity.type
_entity.pdbx_description
1 polymer ?
#
loop_
_entity_poly.entity_id
_entity_poly.type
_entity_poly.pdbx_seq_one_letter_code
_entity_poly.pdbx_strand_id
1 'polypeptide(L)'
;MDPPGDLRIVPVRTGVLEPGDDLPERLTKTMGDAGEVPAAGDVLLVASKAVAMWEGRVVDLDEVEVSEQAEELSLGSGLPPAFCQVAIDESDRVLGGVPGALLTYARGIMVANGGADLSNVPGGKAILWPRDAWQAAHRIRAEMAARCGPDLAVVVVDSHVQPLRFGTVGMA
;
A
#
# COMPACT_ATOMS: atom_id res chain seq x y z
N MET A 1 -11.83 -24.73 27.40
CA MET A 1 -11.61 -23.81 26.28
C MET A 1 -12.89 -23.02 26.16
N ASP A 2 -12.82 -21.70 26.25
CA ASP A 2 -13.94 -20.89 25.79
C ASP A 2 -14.24 -21.26 24.33
N PRO A 3 -15.53 -21.29 23.92
CA PRO A 3 -15.87 -21.49 22.53
C PRO A 3 -15.11 -20.44 21.69
N PRO A 4 -14.67 -20.77 20.46
CA PRO A 4 -14.12 -19.75 19.58
C PRO A 4 -15.16 -18.63 19.48
N GLY A 5 -14.78 -17.43 19.92
CA GLY A 5 -15.66 -16.27 19.82
C GLY A 5 -16.06 -16.05 18.36
N ASP A 6 -17.25 -15.48 18.15
CA ASP A 6 -17.72 -15.15 16.80
C ASP A 6 -16.74 -14.17 16.12
N LEU A 7 -16.16 -14.58 14.99
CA LEU A 7 -15.33 -13.69 14.16
C LEU A 7 -16.23 -12.79 13.32
N ARG A 8 -16.06 -11.48 13.45
CA ARG A 8 -16.75 -10.48 12.64
C ARG A 8 -15.74 -9.66 11.84
N ILE A 9 -15.99 -9.54 10.53
CA ILE A 9 -15.18 -8.71 9.64
C ILE A 9 -16.04 -7.54 9.17
N VAL A 10 -15.58 -6.32 9.42
CA VAL A 10 -16.31 -5.10 9.10
C VAL A 10 -15.52 -4.26 8.10
N PRO A 11 -16.09 -3.92 6.93
CA PRO A 11 -15.42 -3.06 5.97
C PRO A 11 -15.48 -1.59 6.41
N VAL A 12 -14.32 -0.94 6.53
CA VAL A 12 -14.20 0.51 6.77
C VAL A 12 -13.91 1.20 5.43
N ARG A 13 -14.91 1.92 4.90
CA ARG A 13 -14.83 2.56 3.58
C ARG A 13 -14.41 4.02 3.68
N THR A 14 -13.10 4.29 3.60
CA THR A 14 -12.53 5.65 3.71
C THR A 14 -12.93 6.59 2.56
N GLY A 15 -13.44 6.05 1.46
CA GLY A 15 -13.57 6.78 0.19
C GLY A 15 -12.20 7.00 -0.46
N VAL A 16 -12.14 7.91 -1.43
CA VAL A 16 -10.89 8.30 -2.09
C VAL A 16 -10.07 9.15 -1.11
N LEU A 17 -8.80 8.78 -0.95
CA LEU A 17 -7.81 9.50 -0.16
C LEU A 17 -6.97 10.37 -1.08
N GLU A 18 -6.67 11.58 -0.63
CA GLU A 18 -5.72 12.48 -1.29
C GLU A 18 -4.38 12.53 -0.53
N PRO A 19 -3.27 12.89 -1.19
CA PRO A 19 -1.99 13.03 -0.53
C PRO A 19 -2.07 13.99 0.67
N GLY A 20 -1.73 13.51 1.87
CA GLY A 20 -1.75 14.30 3.10
C GLY A 20 -3.08 14.31 3.87
N ASP A 21 -4.12 13.59 3.40
CA ASP A 21 -5.34 13.37 4.18
C ASP A 21 -5.04 12.74 5.55
N ASP A 22 -5.68 13.21 6.64
CA ASP A 22 -5.58 12.55 7.96
C ASP A 22 -6.32 11.20 7.94
N LEU A 23 -5.55 10.13 7.71
CA LEU A 23 -6.05 8.77 7.66
C LEU A 23 -6.67 8.32 9.00
N PRO A 24 -6.02 8.48 10.18
CA PRO A 24 -6.64 8.18 11.47
C PRO A 24 -7.97 8.89 11.73
N GLU A 25 -8.08 10.18 11.40
CA GLU A 25 -9.34 10.92 11.51
C GLU A 25 -10.42 10.31 10.63
N ARG A 26 -10.08 10.03 9.37
CA ARG A 26 -11.02 9.46 8.40
C ARG A 26 -11.49 8.06 8.82
N LEU A 27 -10.58 7.22 9.31
CA LEU A 27 -10.90 5.90 9.86
C LEU A 27 -11.87 6.03 11.05
N THR A 28 -11.56 6.90 12.01
CA THR A 28 -12.40 7.15 13.19
C THR A 28 -13.81 7.59 12.77
N LYS A 29 -13.90 8.54 11.84
CA LYS A 29 -15.17 9.05 11.33
C LYS A 29 -15.97 7.95 10.62
N THR A 30 -15.35 7.21 9.70
CA THR A 30 -16.03 6.16 8.94
C THR A 30 -16.53 5.02 9.85
N MET A 31 -15.75 4.63 10.87
CA MET A 31 -16.19 3.65 11.86
C MET A 31 -17.39 4.17 12.65
N GLY A 32 -17.32 5.43 13.12
CA GLY A 32 -18.44 6.07 13.84
C GLY A 32 -19.72 6.17 13.01
N ASP A 33 -19.61 6.57 11.73
CA ASP A 33 -20.75 6.64 10.79
C ASP A 33 -21.39 5.25 10.54
N ALA A 34 -20.60 4.18 10.65
CA ALA A 34 -21.08 2.80 10.56
C ALA A 34 -21.64 2.24 11.88
N GLY A 35 -21.61 3.02 12.97
CA GLY A 35 -21.99 2.58 14.31
C GLY A 35 -21.00 1.60 14.95
N GLU A 36 -19.76 1.58 14.47
CA GLU A 36 -18.72 0.67 14.89
C GLU A 36 -17.79 1.37 15.88
N VAL A 37 -17.73 0.85 17.10
CA VAL A 37 -16.81 1.31 18.13
C VAL A 37 -15.73 0.24 18.29
N PRO A 38 -14.45 0.56 17.98
CA PRO A 38 -13.38 -0.41 18.18
C PRO A 38 -13.34 -0.88 19.64
N ALA A 39 -12.94 -2.13 19.85
CA ALA A 39 -12.76 -2.73 21.16
C ALA A 39 -11.32 -3.23 21.35
N ALA A 40 -10.92 -3.43 22.61
CA ALA A 40 -9.62 -4.03 22.90
C ALA A 40 -9.56 -5.45 22.33
N GLY A 41 -8.51 -5.74 21.58
CA GLY A 41 -8.34 -7.02 20.88
C GLY A 41 -8.82 -7.02 19.43
N ASP A 42 -9.47 -5.95 18.96
CA ASP A 42 -9.77 -5.78 17.53
C ASP A 42 -8.48 -5.58 16.72
N VAL A 43 -8.53 -5.99 15.45
CA VAL A 43 -7.44 -5.83 14.48
C VAL A 43 -7.91 -4.97 13.33
N LEU A 44 -7.25 -3.82 13.14
CA LEU A 44 -7.44 -2.93 12.02
C LEU A 44 -6.47 -3.29 10.89
N LEU A 45 -7.01 -3.77 9.79
CA LEU A 45 -6.26 -4.00 8.55
C LEU A 45 -6.32 -2.73 7.69
N VAL A 46 -5.17 -2.16 7.35
CA VAL A 46 -5.06 -0.93 6.56
C VAL A 46 -4.28 -1.22 5.28
N ALA A 47 -4.86 -0.90 4.12
CA ALA A 47 -4.15 -1.08 2.86
C ALA A 47 -2.90 -0.20 2.78
N SER A 48 -1.78 -0.76 2.31
CA SER A 48 -0.50 -0.08 2.06
C SER A 48 -0.69 1.23 1.29
N LYS A 49 -1.57 1.24 0.29
CA LYS A 49 -1.91 2.40 -0.53
C LYS A 49 -2.56 3.53 0.27
N ALA A 50 -3.44 3.20 1.22
CA ALA A 50 -4.06 4.22 2.07
C ALA A 50 -3.00 4.90 2.96
N VAL A 51 -2.08 4.10 3.50
CA VAL A 51 -0.94 4.61 4.27
C VAL A 51 0.00 5.44 3.38
N ALA A 52 0.29 4.97 2.18
CA ALA A 52 1.13 5.68 1.21
C ALA A 52 0.53 7.05 0.82
N MET A 53 -0.79 7.13 0.60
CA MET A 53 -1.48 8.39 0.34
C MET A 53 -1.38 9.34 1.54
N TRP A 54 -1.62 8.84 2.75
CA TRP A 54 -1.43 9.63 3.97
C TRP A 54 -0.01 10.19 4.11
N GLU A 55 1.00 9.40 3.72
CA GLU A 55 2.41 9.81 3.72
C GLU A 55 2.83 10.65 2.49
N GLY A 56 1.91 10.92 1.57
CA GLY A 56 2.19 11.64 0.33
C GLY A 56 3.18 10.91 -0.60
N ARG A 57 3.18 9.58 -0.60
CA ARG A 57 4.05 8.72 -1.41
C ARG A 57 3.56 8.62 -2.86
N VAL A 58 3.43 9.78 -3.50
CA VAL A 58 3.02 9.92 -4.89
C VAL A 58 4.12 10.64 -5.65
N VAL A 59 4.46 10.13 -6.83
CA VAL A 59 5.46 10.72 -7.74
C VAL A 59 4.76 11.17 -9.00
N ASP A 60 5.15 12.35 -9.50
CA ASP A 60 4.78 12.83 -10.81
C ASP A 60 5.73 12.24 -11.86
N LEU A 61 5.20 11.46 -12.80
CA LEU A 61 6.01 10.75 -13.79
C LEU A 61 6.60 11.68 -14.83
N ASP A 62 6.02 12.87 -15.03
CA ASP A 62 6.56 13.88 -15.95
C ASP A 62 7.84 14.53 -15.40
N GLU A 63 8.09 14.41 -14.08
CA GLU A 63 9.27 14.95 -13.40
C GLU A 63 10.39 13.90 -13.22
N VAL A 64 10.18 12.66 -13.66
CA VAL A 64 11.15 11.57 -13.49
C VAL A 64 12.20 11.59 -14.60
N GLU A 65 13.47 11.70 -14.23
CA GLU A 65 14.59 11.55 -15.16
C GLU A 65 14.78 10.09 -15.56
N VAL A 66 14.54 9.77 -16.82
CA VAL A 66 14.57 8.40 -17.34
C VAL A 66 16.00 7.98 -17.71
N SER A 67 16.47 6.85 -17.16
CA SER A 67 17.74 6.23 -17.53
C SER A 67 17.64 5.32 -18.77
N GLU A 68 18.78 5.02 -19.40
CA GLU A 68 18.85 4.05 -20.51
C GLU A 68 18.31 2.67 -20.10
N GLN A 69 18.61 2.23 -18.88
CA GLN A 69 18.08 0.98 -18.34
C GLN A 69 16.54 0.99 -18.26
N ALA A 70 15.94 2.11 -17.87
CA ALA A 70 14.49 2.24 -17.80
C ALA A 70 13.83 2.19 -19.19
N GLU A 71 14.46 2.80 -20.20
CA GLU A 71 14.02 2.71 -21.60
C GLU A 71 14.07 1.26 -22.12
N GLU A 72 15.15 0.53 -21.85
CA GLU A 72 15.27 -0.88 -22.26
C GLU A 72 14.18 -1.75 -21.62
N LEU A 73 13.94 -1.57 -20.31
CA LEU A 73 12.89 -2.31 -19.59
C LEU A 73 11.49 -1.94 -20.09
N SER A 74 11.26 -0.68 -20.44
CA SER A 74 10.02 -0.20 -21.06
C SER A 74 9.75 -0.94 -22.38
N LEU A 75 10.73 -1.10 -23.26
CA LEU A 75 10.57 -1.82 -24.53
C LEU A 75 10.12 -3.27 -24.32
N GLY A 76 10.68 -3.96 -23.33
CA GLY A 76 10.34 -5.37 -23.04
C GLY A 76 9.02 -5.56 -22.29
N SER A 77 8.67 -4.64 -21.41
CA SER A 77 7.47 -4.73 -20.55
C SER A 77 6.26 -3.97 -21.09
N GLY A 78 6.44 -3.01 -21.98
CA GLY A 78 5.37 -2.10 -22.42
C GLY A 78 4.89 -1.12 -21.34
N LEU A 79 5.61 -1.02 -20.21
CA LEU A 79 5.35 -0.02 -19.17
C LEU A 79 5.97 1.34 -19.56
N PRO A 80 5.41 2.47 -19.10
CA PRO A 80 6.02 3.78 -19.36
C PRO A 80 7.47 3.86 -18.86
N PRO A 81 8.43 4.46 -19.61
CA PRO A 81 9.82 4.57 -19.18
C PRO A 81 10.01 5.22 -17.81
N ALA A 82 9.28 6.32 -17.53
CA ALA A 82 9.28 6.97 -16.23
C ALA A 82 8.81 6.04 -15.09
N PHE A 83 7.83 5.18 -15.34
CA PHE A 83 7.37 4.21 -14.35
C PHE A 83 8.38 3.07 -14.15
N CYS A 84 9.04 2.62 -15.21
CA CYS A 84 10.18 1.70 -15.11
C CYS A 84 11.30 2.31 -14.24
N GLN A 85 11.59 3.60 -14.40
CA GLN A 85 12.57 4.30 -13.57
C GLN A 85 12.15 4.33 -12.10
N VAL A 86 10.90 4.69 -11.80
CA VAL A 86 10.36 4.64 -10.44
C VAL A 86 10.50 3.24 -9.83
N ALA A 87 10.19 2.20 -10.60
CA ALA A 87 10.34 0.82 -10.15
C ALA A 87 11.81 0.44 -9.90
N ILE A 88 12.76 0.96 -10.70
CA ILE A 88 14.21 0.80 -10.43
C ILE A 88 14.56 1.49 -9.10
N ASP A 89 14.13 2.74 -8.90
CA ASP A 89 14.50 3.55 -7.74
C ASP A 89 13.94 2.99 -6.41
N GLU A 90 12.76 2.37 -6.46
CA GLU A 90 12.14 1.73 -5.29
C GLU A 90 12.58 0.27 -5.08
N SER A 91 13.51 -0.24 -5.89
CA SER A 91 13.98 -1.62 -5.82
C SER A 91 15.47 -1.73 -5.48
N ASP A 92 15.82 -2.76 -4.71
CA ASP A 92 17.22 -3.13 -4.51
C ASP A 92 17.80 -3.73 -5.81
N ARG A 93 16.98 -4.49 -6.54
CA ARG A 93 17.35 -5.15 -7.81
C ARG A 93 16.16 -5.30 -8.74
N VAL A 94 16.37 -5.06 -10.04
CA VAL A 94 15.45 -5.48 -11.12
C VAL A 94 15.96 -6.76 -11.75
N LEU A 95 15.11 -7.78 -11.85
CA LEU A 95 15.47 -9.12 -12.33
C LEU A 95 15.01 -9.38 -13.77
N GLY A 96 14.09 -8.57 -14.28
CA GLY A 96 13.57 -8.65 -15.64
C GLY A 96 12.16 -8.09 -15.72
N GLY A 97 11.51 -8.27 -16.87
CA GLY A 97 10.16 -7.83 -17.10
C GLY A 97 9.37 -8.78 -17.98
N VAL A 98 8.05 -8.68 -17.87
CA VAL A 98 7.06 -9.30 -18.74
C VAL A 98 6.11 -8.20 -19.20
N PRO A 99 5.29 -8.42 -20.24
CA PRO A 99 4.26 -7.45 -20.62
C PRO A 99 3.41 -7.03 -19.41
N GLY A 100 3.46 -5.74 -19.07
CA GLY A 100 2.72 -5.10 -17.98
C GLY A 100 3.37 -5.14 -16.58
N ALA A 101 4.54 -5.75 -16.39
CA ALA A 101 5.17 -5.81 -15.06
C ALA A 101 6.70 -6.03 -15.11
N LEU A 102 7.40 -5.43 -14.16
CA LEU A 102 8.80 -5.73 -13.83
C LEU A 102 8.88 -6.67 -12.63
N LEU A 103 9.73 -7.69 -12.71
CA LEU A 103 10.06 -8.52 -11.57
C LEU A 103 11.20 -7.87 -10.78
N THR A 104 10.93 -7.50 -9.54
CA THR A 104 11.87 -6.75 -8.70
C THR A 104 12.09 -7.43 -7.35
N TYR A 105 13.22 -7.15 -6.73
CA TYR A 105 13.51 -7.45 -5.34
C TYR A 105 13.63 -6.13 -4.59
N ALA A 106 12.75 -5.92 -3.62
CA ALA A 106 12.66 -4.69 -2.85
C ALA A 106 12.33 -5.03 -1.39
N ARG A 107 13.04 -4.41 -0.44
CA ARG A 107 12.74 -4.53 1.00
C ARG A 107 12.68 -5.98 1.50
N GLY A 108 13.57 -6.81 0.96
CA GLY A 108 13.71 -8.21 1.37
C GLY A 108 12.78 -9.19 0.66
N ILE A 109 11.86 -8.74 -0.21
CA ILE A 109 10.87 -9.58 -0.88
C ILE A 109 10.86 -9.41 -2.40
N MET A 110 10.36 -10.43 -3.10
CA MET A 110 10.09 -10.37 -4.53
C MET A 110 8.72 -9.72 -4.76
N VAL A 111 8.68 -8.68 -5.59
CA VAL A 111 7.46 -7.92 -5.88
C VAL A 111 7.44 -7.43 -7.32
N ALA A 112 6.26 -7.11 -7.83
CA ALA A 112 6.13 -6.42 -9.10
C ALA A 112 6.46 -4.93 -8.94
N ASN A 113 7.18 -4.34 -9.91
CA ASN A 113 7.35 -2.89 -10.07
C ASN A 113 7.90 -2.14 -8.83
N GLY A 114 8.71 -2.78 -7.98
CA GLY A 114 9.18 -2.18 -6.72
C GLY A 114 8.06 -1.88 -5.72
N GLY A 115 6.88 -2.49 -5.89
CA GLY A 115 5.68 -2.17 -5.12
C GLY A 115 4.94 -0.91 -5.59
N ALA A 116 5.46 -0.21 -6.60
CA ALA A 116 4.81 0.96 -7.18
C ALA A 116 3.61 0.55 -8.04
N ASP A 117 2.61 1.43 -8.10
CA ASP A 117 1.37 1.20 -8.81
C ASP A 117 0.95 2.46 -9.58
N LEU A 118 0.38 2.27 -10.78
CA LEU A 118 -0.20 3.33 -11.61
C LEU A 118 -1.71 3.48 -11.35
N SER A 119 -2.32 2.51 -10.68
CA SER A 119 -3.73 2.50 -10.36
C SER A 119 -4.05 3.34 -9.12
N ASN A 120 -5.24 3.92 -9.09
CA ASN A 120 -5.77 4.72 -7.96
C ASN A 120 -5.04 6.05 -7.70
N VAL A 121 -4.30 6.55 -8.70
CA VAL A 121 -3.77 7.92 -8.74
C VAL A 121 -4.24 8.62 -10.02
N PRO A 122 -4.32 9.96 -10.02
CA PRO A 122 -4.54 10.71 -11.26
C PRO A 122 -3.53 10.31 -12.34
N GLY A 123 -3.96 10.32 -13.61
CA GLY A 123 -3.08 10.00 -14.73
C GLY A 123 -1.81 10.85 -14.73
N GLY A 124 -0.68 10.26 -15.11
CA GLY A 124 0.64 10.89 -15.04
C GLY A 124 1.34 10.73 -13.70
N LYS A 125 0.75 10.04 -12.72
CA LYS A 125 1.38 9.80 -11.41
C LYS A 125 1.54 8.31 -11.12
N ALA A 126 2.41 8.00 -10.16
CA ALA A 126 2.56 6.69 -9.55
C ALA A 126 2.47 6.79 -8.03
N ILE A 127 1.85 5.81 -7.38
CA ILE A 127 1.89 5.65 -5.92
C ILE A 127 2.97 4.63 -5.55
N LEU A 128 3.74 4.96 -4.52
CA LEU A 128 4.82 4.12 -4.00
C LEU A 128 4.36 3.43 -2.71
N TRP A 129 5.17 2.51 -2.21
CA TRP A 129 4.95 1.98 -0.88
C TRP A 129 5.14 3.06 0.21
N PRO A 130 4.51 2.85 1.39
CA PRO A 130 4.83 3.61 2.60
C PRO A 130 6.33 3.64 2.84
N ARG A 131 6.88 4.70 3.44
CA ARG A 131 8.32 4.78 3.73
C ARG A 131 8.75 3.66 4.67
N ASP A 132 7.96 3.47 5.72
CA ASP A 132 8.14 2.41 6.70
C ASP A 132 6.75 1.98 7.19
N ALA A 133 6.28 0.82 6.69
CA ALA A 133 4.97 0.29 7.03
C ALA A 133 4.86 -0.09 8.52
N TRP A 134 5.95 -0.51 9.15
CA TRP A 134 5.99 -0.87 10.56
C TRP A 134 5.80 0.38 11.42
N GLN A 135 6.55 1.44 11.14
CA GLN A 135 6.40 2.71 11.84
C GLN A 135 5.03 3.32 11.59
N ALA A 136 4.51 3.26 10.37
CA ALA A 136 3.18 3.75 10.04
C ALA A 136 2.09 3.02 10.84
N ALA A 137 2.15 1.70 10.96
CA ALA A 137 1.23 0.92 11.78
C ALA A 137 1.23 1.38 13.25
N HIS A 138 2.41 1.64 13.82
CA HIS A 138 2.54 2.15 15.20
C HIS A 138 1.94 3.54 15.35
N ARG A 139 2.14 4.43 14.37
CA ARG A 139 1.55 5.78 14.38
C ARG A 139 0.02 5.72 14.32
N ILE A 140 -0.53 4.91 13.41
CA ILE A 140 -1.98 4.71 13.30
C ILE A 140 -2.54 4.15 14.61
N ARG A 141 -1.89 3.13 15.19
CA ARG A 141 -2.31 2.56 16.48
C ARG A 141 -2.37 3.61 17.58
N ALA A 142 -1.32 4.43 17.72
CA ALA A 142 -1.27 5.48 18.73
C ALA A 142 -2.37 6.54 18.53
N GLU A 143 -2.60 6.98 17.30
CA GLU A 143 -3.66 7.94 16.95
C GLU A 143 -5.06 7.37 17.22
N MET A 144 -5.30 6.12 16.83
CA MET A 144 -6.58 5.45 17.09
C MET A 144 -6.83 5.25 18.59
N ALA A 145 -5.80 4.89 19.36
CA ALA A 145 -5.92 4.78 20.82
C ALA A 145 -6.25 6.13 21.47
N ALA A 146 -5.63 7.22 21.01
CA ALA A 146 -5.92 8.57 21.50
C ALA A 146 -7.35 9.04 21.16
N ARG A 147 -7.88 8.65 19.99
CA ARG A 147 -9.19 9.10 19.49
C ARG A 147 -10.36 8.23 19.95
N CYS A 148 -10.16 6.93 20.04
CA CYS A 148 -11.22 5.96 20.32
C CYS A 148 -11.14 5.42 21.75
N GLY A 149 -9.94 5.31 22.35
CA GLY A 149 -9.71 4.77 23.68
C GLY A 149 -9.17 3.33 23.76
N PRO A 150 -9.68 2.35 22.98
CA PRO A 150 -9.18 0.98 23.04
C PRO A 150 -7.85 0.80 22.33
N ASP A 151 -7.07 -0.15 22.83
CA ASP A 151 -5.83 -0.60 22.22
C ASP A 151 -6.12 -1.67 21.15
N LEU A 152 -6.17 -1.23 19.89
CA LEU A 152 -6.34 -2.09 18.73
C LEU A 152 -4.98 -2.46 18.12
N ALA A 153 -4.89 -3.63 17.49
CA ALA A 153 -3.75 -3.98 16.66
C ALA A 153 -3.91 -3.37 15.26
N VAL A 154 -2.83 -2.87 14.66
CA VAL A 154 -2.83 -2.37 13.28
C VAL A 154 -1.92 -3.25 12.43
N VAL A 155 -2.43 -3.70 11.28
CA VAL A 155 -1.65 -4.43 10.28
C VAL A 155 -1.77 -3.68 8.96
N VAL A 156 -0.63 -3.30 8.39
CA VAL A 156 -0.59 -2.75 7.03
C VAL A 156 -0.52 -3.93 6.06
N VAL A 157 -1.41 -3.95 5.07
CA VAL A 157 -1.53 -5.05 4.11
C VAL A 157 -1.35 -4.56 2.68
N ASP A 158 -0.64 -5.31 1.86
CA ASP A 158 -0.49 -5.04 0.43
C ASP A 158 -0.92 -6.25 -0.42
N SER A 159 -1.21 -6.02 -1.70
CA SER A 159 -1.59 -7.07 -2.64
C SER A 159 -0.37 -7.64 -3.35
N HIS A 160 -0.12 -8.94 -3.18
CA HIS A 160 1.02 -9.62 -3.79
C HIS A 160 0.58 -10.72 -4.74
N VAL A 161 1.42 -10.97 -5.75
CA VAL A 161 1.35 -12.17 -6.58
C VAL A 161 2.14 -13.30 -5.93
N GLN A 162 1.73 -14.54 -6.18
CA GLN A 162 2.44 -15.72 -5.72
C GLN A 162 2.96 -16.52 -6.92
N PRO A 163 4.24 -16.94 -6.93
CA PRO A 163 4.77 -17.76 -8.01
C PRO A 163 3.89 -18.99 -8.28
N LEU A 164 3.67 -19.28 -9.56
CA LEU A 164 2.91 -20.43 -10.06
C LEU A 164 1.40 -20.41 -9.72
N ARG A 165 0.85 -19.28 -9.23
CA ARG A 165 -0.58 -19.12 -8.97
C ARG A 165 -1.11 -17.86 -9.64
N PHE A 166 -2.25 -17.98 -10.31
CA PHE A 166 -2.94 -16.83 -10.89
C PHE A 166 -3.76 -16.08 -9.83
N GLY A 167 -3.76 -14.75 -9.90
CA GLY A 167 -4.43 -13.86 -8.94
C GLY A 167 -3.49 -13.25 -7.91
N THR A 168 -4.06 -12.45 -7.01
CA THR A 168 -3.34 -11.76 -5.92
C THR A 168 -3.88 -12.17 -4.56
N VAL A 169 -3.05 -12.01 -3.53
CA VAL A 169 -3.40 -12.24 -2.11
C VAL A 169 -2.94 -11.06 -1.26
N GLY A 170 -3.65 -10.79 -0.17
CA GLY A 170 -3.20 -9.80 0.82
C GLY A 170 -2.08 -10.37 1.68
N MET A 171 -0.96 -9.66 1.78
CA MET A 171 0.18 -10.00 2.64
C MET A 171 0.50 -8.82 3.57
N ALA A 172 1.07 -9.12 4.73
CA ALA A 172 1.52 -8.15 5.72
C ALA A 172 3.03 -8.24 5.91
#